data_AF-A0A1G9V4M0-F1
#
_entry.id   AF-A0A1G9V4M0-F1
#
_cell.length_a   1.000
_cell.length_b   1.000
_cell.length_c   1.000
_cell.angle_alpha   90.00
_cell.angle_beta   90.00
_cell.angle_gamma   90.00
#
_symmetry.space_group_name_H-M   'P 1'
#
loop_
_entity.id
_entity.type
_entity.pdbx_description
1 polymer ?
#
loop_
_entity_poly.entity_id
_entity_poly.type
_entity_poly.pdbx_seq_one_letter_code
_entity_poly.pdbx_strand_id
1 'polypeptide(L)'
;MEQPFERQAHVVCKIHSNGDHEYWVDGTLLDLGDSLRHVHHSPTGFRHGYGGSGPGQLAFAICLALYQDVVVAKTVYMKFKWTYVQYWPIDEGFDHLVQVPVDPVRLWNLTDDYQHRLEFAQWQEEQRVLLAEEAEEESRRWPEGLDPSLLLSKPVEERPLSKRDQLMLALAPYFVDFEFSLPSRPAKGLCRLLVVPELALVICSEHPQNPSMSVTNAAEYLFLQITEAYNLDRDEVTWIEHYAFENERVAPEFDFVEFHQLGGGAYRPDWHNPTDELIPLLEKALYHKKGLVA
;
A
#
# COMPACT_ATOMS: atom_id res chain seq x y z
N MET A 1 -10.82 31.95 -10.21
CA MET A 1 -11.73 31.11 -9.41
C MET A 1 -10.90 30.55 -8.29
N GLU A 2 -11.00 31.09 -7.08
CA GLU A 2 -10.38 30.50 -5.89
C GLU A 2 -10.98 29.12 -5.69
N GLN A 3 -10.15 28.08 -5.57
CA GLN A 3 -10.63 26.73 -5.28
C GLN A 3 -11.20 26.74 -3.85
N PRO A 4 -12.52 26.57 -3.64
CA PRO A 4 -13.18 26.82 -2.36
C PRO A 4 -12.90 25.75 -1.29
N PHE A 5 -11.85 24.95 -1.48
CA PHE A 5 -11.61 23.70 -0.79
C PHE A 5 -10.19 23.56 -0.22
N GLU A 6 -9.31 24.52 -0.47
CA GLU A 6 -7.93 24.54 0.04
C GLU A 6 -7.69 25.78 0.89
N ARG A 7 -6.93 25.62 1.98
CA ARG A 7 -6.35 26.71 2.77
C ARG A 7 -4.84 26.67 2.64
N GLN A 8 -4.21 27.83 2.78
CA GLN A 8 -2.77 27.93 2.96
C GLN A 8 -2.45 27.72 4.44
N ALA A 9 -1.40 26.94 4.70
CA ALA A 9 -0.78 26.86 6.00
C ALA A 9 0.69 27.22 5.88
N HIS A 10 1.18 27.96 6.86
CA HIS A 10 2.56 28.40 6.92
C HIS A 10 3.35 27.47 7.83
N VAL A 11 4.28 26.72 7.25
CA VAL A 11 5.15 25.80 8.00
C VAL A 11 6.57 26.31 7.98
N VAL A 12 7.14 26.50 9.17
CA VAL A 12 8.50 27.02 9.34
C VAL A 12 9.33 25.98 10.08
N CYS A 13 10.56 25.76 9.64
CA CYS A 13 11.58 25.00 10.34
C CYS A 13 12.76 25.90 10.68
N LYS A 14 13.21 25.87 11.93
CA LYS A 14 14.49 26.47 12.33
C LYS A 14 15.41 25.37 12.82
N ILE A 15 16.61 25.34 12.24
CA ILE A 15 17.69 24.45 12.66
C ILE A 15 18.63 25.25 13.55
N HIS A 16 18.85 24.74 14.76
CA HIS A 16 19.75 25.33 15.74
C HIS A 16 21.19 24.83 15.53
N SER A 17 22.16 25.55 16.09
CA SER A 17 23.59 25.22 15.94
C SER A 17 23.98 23.87 16.56
N ASN A 18 23.16 23.32 17.44
CA ASN A 18 23.32 21.99 18.03
C ASN A 18 22.66 20.87 17.19
N GLY A 19 22.04 21.19 16.05
CA GLY A 19 21.33 20.25 15.19
C GLY A 19 19.88 19.98 15.60
N ASP A 20 19.35 20.67 16.61
CA ASP A 20 17.94 20.56 16.97
C ASP A 20 17.06 21.32 15.98
N HIS A 21 15.87 20.76 15.72
CA HIS A 21 14.91 21.33 14.80
C HIS A 21 13.65 21.74 15.56
N GLU A 22 13.20 22.97 15.34
CA GLU A 22 11.90 23.45 15.81
C GLU A 22 11.00 23.71 14.62
N TYR A 23 9.70 23.42 14.79
CA TYR A 23 8.70 23.54 13.74
C TYR A 23 7.55 24.39 14.20
N TRP A 24 7.08 25.28 13.33
CA TRP A 24 5.89 26.09 13.56
C TRP A 24 4.87 25.87 12.46
N VAL A 25 3.60 25.92 12.83
CA VAL A 25 2.46 25.91 11.91
C VAL A 25 1.60 27.11 12.22
N ASP A 26 1.40 27.99 11.24
CA ASP A 26 0.64 29.24 11.37
C ASP A 26 1.09 30.07 12.60
N GLY A 27 2.42 30.11 12.82
CA GLY A 27 3.05 30.81 13.95
C GLY A 27 3.04 30.07 15.29
N THR A 28 2.42 28.90 15.38
CA THR A 28 2.34 28.09 16.61
C THR A 28 3.44 27.04 16.62
N LEU A 29 4.25 26.99 17.69
CA LEU A 29 5.30 25.98 17.86
C LEU A 29 4.67 24.60 18.06
N LEU A 30 5.17 23.59 17.35
CA LEU A 30 4.74 22.21 17.52
C LEU A 30 5.43 21.58 18.72
N ASP A 31 4.62 21.01 19.63
CA ASP A 31 5.12 20.18 20.72
C ASP A 31 5.19 18.71 20.31
N LEU A 32 6.34 18.09 20.56
CA LEU A 32 6.53 16.67 20.32
C LEU A 32 5.61 15.83 21.22
N GLY A 33 5.46 16.22 22.49
CA GLY A 33 4.65 15.51 23.48
C GLY A 33 3.20 15.37 23.04
N ASP A 34 2.62 16.45 22.51
CA ASP A 34 1.26 16.46 21.97
C ASP A 34 1.02 15.41 20.89
N SER A 35 1.94 15.31 19.93
CA SER A 35 1.86 14.31 18.85
C SER A 35 2.07 12.88 19.36
N LEU A 36 3.01 12.69 20.31
CA LEU A 36 3.35 11.38 20.87
C LEU A 36 2.20 10.77 21.69
N ARG A 37 1.32 11.58 22.29
CA ARG A 37 0.12 11.06 22.99
C ARG A 37 -0.83 10.28 22.07
N HIS A 38 -0.70 10.42 20.75
CA HIS A 38 -1.62 9.81 19.79
C HIS A 38 -0.94 8.84 18.82
N VAL A 39 0.33 9.10 18.44
CA VAL A 39 1.11 8.31 17.49
C VAL A 39 2.58 8.28 17.92
N HIS A 40 3.19 7.10 17.94
CA HIS A 40 4.58 6.87 18.36
C HIS A 40 5.46 6.40 17.20
N HIS A 41 5.70 7.27 16.23
CA HIS A 41 6.64 7.00 15.14
C HIS A 41 8.08 7.31 15.53
N SER A 42 8.31 8.45 16.18
CA SER A 42 9.65 8.92 16.52
C SER A 42 9.68 9.58 17.90
N PRO A 43 9.90 8.80 18.97
CA PRO A 43 10.02 9.32 20.33
C PRO A 43 11.19 10.31 20.49
N THR A 44 12.19 10.22 19.61
CA THR A 44 13.39 11.07 19.63
C THR A 44 13.22 12.39 18.89
N GLY A 45 12.05 12.65 18.31
CA GLY A 45 11.69 13.96 17.77
C GLY A 45 11.38 13.99 16.29
N PHE A 46 11.13 15.21 15.83
CA PHE A 46 10.74 15.52 14.46
C PHE A 46 11.95 15.55 13.50
N ARG A 47 11.72 15.15 12.25
CA ARG A 47 12.65 15.26 11.13
C ARG A 47 11.86 15.46 9.83
N HIS A 48 12.54 15.79 8.73
CA HIS A 48 11.96 16.02 7.40
C HIS A 48 12.97 15.65 6.31
N GLY A 49 12.56 15.71 5.04
CA GLY A 49 13.44 15.51 3.89
C GLY A 49 13.77 14.04 3.56
N TYR A 50 13.06 13.09 4.18
CA TYR A 50 13.12 11.67 3.82
C TYR A 50 11.81 10.94 4.20
N GLY A 51 11.69 9.65 3.87
CA GLY A 51 10.45 8.87 4.03
C GLY A 51 10.21 8.19 5.39
N GLY A 52 11.10 8.35 6.38
CA GLY A 52 11.11 7.54 7.60
C GLY A 52 10.17 8.01 8.73
N SER A 53 10.42 7.51 9.94
CA SER A 53 9.52 7.69 11.09
C SER A 53 9.53 9.11 11.69
N GLY A 54 10.68 9.81 11.69
CA GLY A 54 10.75 11.22 12.10
C GLY A 54 9.86 12.15 11.26
N PRO A 55 9.93 12.07 9.92
CA PRO A 55 8.98 12.71 9.00
C PRO A 55 7.53 12.31 9.24
N GLY A 56 7.27 11.03 9.55
CA GLY A 56 5.93 10.57 9.92
C GLY A 56 5.40 11.21 11.21
N GLN A 57 6.23 11.34 12.23
CA GLN A 57 5.86 12.01 13.49
C GLN A 57 5.60 13.51 13.27
N LEU A 58 6.46 14.18 12.49
CA LEU A 58 6.29 15.59 12.15
C LEU A 58 5.02 15.84 11.34
N ALA A 59 4.76 15.03 10.31
CA ALA A 59 3.55 15.13 9.51
C ALA A 59 2.29 15.00 10.37
N PHE A 60 2.28 14.08 11.33
CA PHE A 60 1.16 13.92 12.26
C PHE A 60 0.97 15.17 13.13
N ALA A 61 2.06 15.71 13.70
CA ALA A 61 2.01 16.91 14.52
C ALA A 61 1.46 18.13 13.75
N ILE A 62 1.88 18.29 12.49
CA ILE A 62 1.39 19.36 11.61
C ILE A 62 -0.11 19.19 11.36
N CYS A 63 -0.55 18.02 10.91
CA CYS A 63 -1.98 17.79 10.66
C CYS A 63 -2.82 17.96 11.92
N LEU A 64 -2.31 17.57 13.09
CA LEU A 64 -3.00 17.77 14.36
C LEU A 64 -3.16 19.27 14.67
N ALA A 65 -2.12 20.08 14.46
CA ALA A 65 -2.19 21.53 14.65
C ALA A 65 -3.15 22.21 13.65
N LEU A 66 -3.16 21.76 12.40
CA LEU A 66 -3.98 22.33 11.33
C LEU A 66 -5.48 22.06 11.53
N TYR A 67 -5.82 20.81 11.87
CA TYR A 67 -7.21 20.34 11.89
C TYR A 67 -7.83 20.28 13.28
N GLN A 68 -7.00 20.28 14.33
CA GLN A 68 -7.44 20.22 15.74
C GLN A 68 -8.36 19.01 16.04
N ASP A 69 -8.26 17.97 15.21
CA ASP A 69 -9.01 16.73 15.32
C ASP A 69 -8.05 15.57 15.10
N VAL A 70 -7.91 14.73 16.13
CA VAL A 70 -7.00 13.59 16.13
C VAL A 70 -7.39 12.54 15.09
N VAL A 71 -8.69 12.32 14.89
CA VAL A 71 -9.19 11.33 13.92
C VAL A 71 -8.86 11.81 12.51
N VAL A 72 -9.15 13.07 12.20
CA VAL A 72 -8.80 13.67 10.91
C VAL A 72 -7.28 13.60 10.70
N ALA A 73 -6.48 14.05 11.68
CA ALA A 73 -5.03 14.04 11.59
C ALA A 73 -4.47 12.63 11.33
N LYS A 74 -4.98 11.60 12.03
CA LYS A 74 -4.55 10.20 11.84
C LYS A 74 -4.89 9.65 10.46
N THR A 75 -5.99 10.08 9.88
CA THR A 75 -6.40 9.65 8.54
C THR A 75 -5.48 10.23 7.46
N VAL A 76 -4.99 11.46 7.64
CA VAL A 76 -4.46 12.25 6.52
C VAL A 76 -2.94 12.45 6.56
N TYR A 77 -2.30 12.36 7.74
CA TYR A 77 -0.89 12.72 7.90
C TYR A 77 0.10 11.91 7.08
N MET A 78 -0.18 10.64 6.76
CA MET A 78 0.72 9.84 5.93
C MET A 78 0.76 10.35 4.49
N LYS A 79 -0.38 10.75 3.95
CA LYS A 79 -0.42 11.40 2.63
C LYS A 79 0.29 12.75 2.68
N PHE A 80 0.02 13.57 3.71
CA PHE A 80 0.75 14.83 3.91
C PHE A 80 2.28 14.63 4.00
N LYS A 81 2.74 13.56 4.66
CA LYS A 81 4.16 13.19 4.74
C LYS A 81 4.76 13.01 3.34
N TRP A 82 4.11 12.19 2.53
CA TRP A 82 4.59 11.84 1.19
C TRP A 82 4.43 13.00 0.20
N THR A 83 3.45 13.88 0.39
CA THR A 83 3.25 15.05 -0.47
C THR A 83 4.24 16.18 -0.17
N TYR A 84 4.54 16.45 1.10
CA TYR A 84 5.33 17.62 1.50
C TYR A 84 6.57 17.28 2.31
N VAL A 85 6.37 16.64 3.48
CA VAL A 85 7.40 16.57 4.53
C VAL A 85 8.66 15.85 4.07
N GLN A 86 8.52 14.80 3.26
CA GLN A 86 9.67 14.04 2.77
C GLN A 86 10.56 14.80 1.77
N TYR A 87 10.04 15.89 1.16
CA TYR A 87 10.74 16.63 0.11
C TYR A 87 11.30 17.97 0.60
N TRP A 88 11.13 18.30 1.88
CA TRP A 88 11.72 19.52 2.44
C TRP A 88 13.25 19.42 2.56
N PRO A 89 13.97 20.55 2.47
CA PRO A 89 15.44 20.57 2.56
C PRO A 89 15.95 19.95 3.86
N ILE A 90 16.84 18.96 3.81
CA ILE A 90 17.27 18.20 4.99
C ILE A 90 18.14 19.04 5.95
N ASP A 91 19.03 19.86 5.40
CA ASP A 91 20.15 20.47 6.12
C ASP A 91 19.98 21.97 6.40
N GLU A 92 18.83 22.55 6.07
CA GLU A 92 18.57 23.98 6.27
C GLU A 92 17.17 24.26 6.80
N GLY A 93 17.05 25.35 7.56
CA GLY A 93 15.74 25.87 7.96
C GLY A 93 14.96 26.34 6.74
N PHE A 94 13.64 26.25 6.80
CA PHE A 94 12.78 26.63 5.69
C PHE A 94 11.55 27.39 6.18
N ASP A 95 10.91 28.05 5.23
CA ASP A 95 9.66 28.78 5.38
C ASP A 95 8.81 28.44 4.16
N HIS A 96 7.76 27.64 4.37
CA HIS A 96 6.94 27.08 3.29
C HIS A 96 5.46 27.39 3.49
N LEU A 97 4.82 27.81 2.40
CA LEU A 97 3.37 27.83 2.29
C LEU A 97 2.92 26.52 1.65
N VAL A 98 2.20 25.71 2.41
CA VAL A 98 1.61 24.46 1.92
C VAL A 98 0.12 24.67 1.65
N GLN A 99 -0.37 24.12 0.53
CA GLN A 99 -1.81 24.05 0.28
C GLN A 99 -2.34 22.81 0.97
N VAL A 100 -3.31 22.98 1.86
CA VAL A 100 -3.94 21.86 2.55
C VAL A 100 -5.44 21.95 2.37
N PRO A 101 -6.15 20.83 2.18
CA PRO A 101 -7.59 20.88 2.03
C PRO A 101 -8.25 21.31 3.33
N VAL A 102 -9.34 22.08 3.23
CA VAL A 102 -10.20 22.45 4.37
C VAL A 102 -10.92 21.22 4.92
N ASP A 103 -11.32 20.30 4.03
CA ASP A 103 -11.87 18.98 4.36
C ASP A 103 -10.97 17.89 3.76
N PRO A 104 -9.86 17.54 4.45
CA PRO A 104 -8.85 16.66 3.90
C PRO A 104 -9.33 15.22 3.78
N VAL A 105 -10.27 14.77 4.62
CA VAL A 105 -10.82 13.41 4.52
C VAL A 105 -11.61 13.28 3.23
N ARG A 106 -12.49 14.25 2.92
CA ARG A 106 -13.23 14.21 1.66
C ARG A 106 -12.32 14.40 0.46
N LEU A 107 -11.42 15.37 0.49
CA LEU A 107 -10.64 15.77 -0.69
C LEU A 107 -9.46 14.85 -0.97
N TRP A 108 -8.76 14.35 0.05
CA TRP A 108 -7.68 13.41 -0.19
C TRP A 108 -8.16 12.01 -0.53
N ASN A 109 -9.35 11.59 -0.05
CA ASN A 109 -9.99 10.39 -0.57
C ASN A 109 -10.46 10.57 -2.03
N LEU A 110 -10.83 11.79 -2.44
CA LEU A 110 -11.20 12.09 -3.83
C LEU A 110 -9.97 12.26 -4.75
N THR A 111 -8.82 12.73 -4.26
CA THR A 111 -7.64 12.95 -5.10
C THR A 111 -6.85 11.68 -5.40
N ASP A 112 -6.89 10.64 -4.56
CA ASP A 112 -6.35 9.33 -4.94
C ASP A 112 -7.12 8.73 -6.13
N ASP A 113 -8.43 8.98 -6.17
CA ASP A 113 -9.30 8.58 -7.27
C ASP A 113 -9.12 9.50 -8.51
N TYR A 114 -8.85 10.80 -8.33
CA TYR A 114 -8.70 11.76 -9.45
C TYR A 114 -7.30 11.78 -10.10
N GLN A 115 -6.21 11.70 -9.32
CA GLN A 115 -4.84 11.61 -9.86
C GLN A 115 -4.66 10.33 -10.68
N HIS A 116 -5.14 9.20 -10.17
CA HIS A 116 -5.21 7.96 -10.95
C HIS A 116 -5.99 8.13 -12.25
N ARG A 117 -7.09 8.90 -12.27
CA ARG A 117 -7.85 9.16 -13.50
C ARG A 117 -7.12 10.06 -14.51
N LEU A 118 -6.33 11.04 -14.04
CA LEU A 118 -5.53 11.92 -14.91
C LEU A 118 -4.31 11.20 -15.48
N GLU A 119 -3.57 10.48 -14.64
CA GLU A 119 -2.45 9.62 -15.08
C GLU A 119 -2.95 8.55 -16.05
N PHE A 120 -4.14 7.98 -15.81
CA PHE A 120 -4.81 7.07 -16.72
C PHE A 120 -5.18 7.72 -18.05
N ALA A 121 -5.73 8.94 -18.06
CA ALA A 121 -6.08 9.64 -19.29
C ALA A 121 -4.85 10.02 -20.12
N GLN A 122 -3.75 10.38 -19.45
CA GLN A 122 -2.49 10.75 -20.07
C GLN A 122 -1.78 9.51 -20.66
N TRP A 123 -1.75 8.40 -19.91
CA TRP A 123 -1.30 7.10 -20.39
C TRP A 123 -2.16 6.58 -21.55
N GLN A 124 -3.48 6.76 -21.51
CA GLN A 124 -4.37 6.38 -22.62
C GLN A 124 -4.03 7.12 -23.91
N GLU A 125 -3.69 8.41 -23.84
CA GLU A 125 -3.30 9.18 -25.03
C GLU A 125 -1.92 8.74 -25.54
N GLU A 126 -0.96 8.47 -24.65
CA GLU A 126 0.36 7.92 -25.02
C GLU A 126 0.24 6.54 -25.71
N GLN A 127 -0.60 5.64 -25.18
CA GLN A 127 -0.88 4.35 -25.80
C GLN A 127 -1.66 4.48 -27.12
N ARG A 128 -2.56 5.45 -27.24
CA ARG A 128 -3.30 5.71 -28.48
C ARG A 128 -2.35 6.16 -29.60
N VAL A 129 -1.33 6.95 -29.28
CA VAL A 129 -0.28 7.35 -30.21
C VAL A 129 0.57 6.15 -30.61
N LEU A 130 1.04 5.35 -29.64
CA LEU A 130 1.86 4.15 -29.92
C LEU A 130 1.11 3.12 -30.77
N LEU A 131 -0.16 2.85 -30.45
CA LEU A 131 -0.99 1.91 -31.23
C LEU A 131 -1.33 2.46 -32.63
N ALA A 132 -1.45 3.78 -32.79
CA ALA A 132 -1.63 4.38 -34.11
C ALA A 132 -0.36 4.25 -34.97
N GLU A 133 0.82 4.42 -34.36
CA GLU A 133 2.12 4.20 -35.02
C GLU A 133 2.31 2.72 -35.40
N GLU A 134 2.00 1.79 -34.48
CA GLU A 134 2.04 0.35 -34.75
C GLU A 134 1.03 -0.07 -35.82
N ALA A 135 -0.21 0.46 -35.80
CA ALA A 135 -1.22 0.17 -36.82
C ALA A 135 -0.84 0.73 -38.20
N GLU A 136 -0.15 1.87 -38.27
CA GLU A 136 0.38 2.41 -39.51
C GLU A 136 1.54 1.55 -40.05
N GLU A 137 2.41 1.07 -39.16
CA GLU A 137 3.52 0.18 -39.50
C GLU A 137 3.05 -1.23 -39.90
N GLU A 138 1.98 -1.72 -39.28
CA GLU A 138 1.31 -2.98 -39.62
C GLU A 138 0.48 -2.84 -40.92
N SER A 139 -0.16 -1.69 -41.15
CA SER A 139 -0.83 -1.40 -42.43
C SER A 139 0.15 -1.37 -43.61
N ARG A 140 1.43 -1.02 -43.41
CA ARG A 140 2.48 -1.14 -44.42
C ARG A 140 2.93 -2.58 -44.67
N ARG A 141 2.66 -3.50 -43.74
CA ARG A 141 3.05 -4.92 -43.81
C ARG A 141 2.00 -5.84 -44.45
N TRP A 142 0.75 -5.39 -44.60
CA TRP A 142 -0.32 -6.25 -45.12
C TRP A 142 -0.42 -6.22 -46.66
N PRO A 143 -0.62 -7.38 -47.32
CA PRO A 143 -0.83 -7.44 -48.76
C PRO A 143 -2.20 -6.90 -49.16
N GLU A 144 -2.28 -6.24 -50.31
CA GLU A 144 -3.52 -5.65 -50.83
C GLU A 144 -4.64 -6.68 -50.96
N GLY A 145 -5.80 -6.42 -50.34
CA GLY A 145 -7.05 -7.13 -50.66
C GLY A 145 -7.93 -7.62 -49.51
N LEU A 146 -7.66 -7.29 -48.24
CA LEU A 146 -8.55 -7.65 -47.12
C LEU A 146 -9.28 -6.42 -46.55
N ASP A 147 -10.61 -6.52 -46.48
CA ASP A 147 -11.53 -5.46 -46.07
C ASP A 147 -11.51 -5.25 -44.54
N PRO A 148 -11.07 -4.07 -44.04
CA PRO A 148 -10.98 -3.78 -42.61
C PRO A 148 -12.32 -3.73 -41.87
N SER A 149 -13.44 -3.60 -42.58
CA SER A 149 -14.78 -3.49 -41.98
C SER A 149 -15.27 -4.79 -41.32
N LEU A 150 -14.63 -5.93 -41.62
CA LEU A 150 -14.92 -7.23 -40.99
C LEU A 150 -14.33 -7.38 -39.58
N LEU A 151 -13.44 -6.47 -39.15
CA LEU A 151 -12.80 -6.51 -37.82
C LEU A 151 -13.51 -5.67 -36.74
N LEU A 152 -14.41 -4.74 -37.13
CA LEU A 152 -15.04 -3.78 -36.21
C LEU A 152 -16.33 -4.28 -35.53
N SER A 153 -16.43 -5.57 -35.21
CA SER A 153 -17.56 -6.10 -34.44
C SER A 153 -17.20 -6.96 -33.23
N LYS A 154 -15.94 -6.97 -32.78
CA LYS A 154 -15.59 -7.63 -31.52
C LYS A 154 -15.66 -6.65 -30.34
N PRO A 155 -16.35 -7.01 -29.23
CA PRO A 155 -16.29 -6.23 -28.00
C PRO A 155 -14.85 -6.18 -27.49
N VAL A 156 -14.52 -5.12 -26.74
CA VAL A 156 -13.23 -4.92 -26.07
C VAL A 156 -12.80 -6.25 -25.43
N GLU A 157 -11.82 -6.92 -26.03
CA GLU A 157 -11.35 -8.22 -25.55
C GLU A 157 -10.81 -8.02 -24.12
N GLU A 158 -11.43 -8.72 -23.17
CA GLU A 158 -10.89 -8.95 -21.83
C GLU A 158 -9.42 -9.35 -21.98
N ARG A 159 -8.52 -8.54 -21.40
CA ARG A 159 -7.10 -8.90 -21.38
C ARG A 159 -6.99 -10.31 -20.79
N PRO A 160 -6.37 -11.28 -21.48
CA PRO A 160 -6.27 -12.63 -20.96
C PRO A 160 -5.57 -12.57 -19.59
N LEU A 161 -6.26 -13.07 -18.56
CA LEU A 161 -5.74 -13.08 -17.19
C LEU A 161 -4.36 -13.72 -17.18
N SER A 162 -3.44 -13.13 -16.41
CA SER A 162 -2.13 -13.76 -16.23
C SER A 162 -2.31 -15.15 -15.61
N LYS A 163 -1.37 -16.07 -15.86
CA LYS A 163 -1.40 -17.41 -15.26
C LYS A 163 -1.54 -17.36 -13.74
N ARG A 164 -0.91 -16.38 -13.10
CA ARG A 164 -1.01 -16.10 -11.66
C ARG A 164 -2.45 -15.78 -11.25
N ASP A 165 -3.10 -14.85 -11.94
CA ASP A 165 -4.46 -14.41 -11.59
C ASP A 165 -5.48 -15.54 -11.82
N GLN A 166 -5.30 -16.35 -12.87
CA GLN A 166 -6.10 -17.56 -13.10
C GLN A 166 -5.97 -18.56 -11.93
N LEU A 167 -4.76 -18.75 -11.39
CA LEU A 167 -4.52 -19.62 -10.25
C LEU A 167 -5.16 -19.06 -8.97
N MET A 168 -5.09 -17.76 -8.74
CA MET A 168 -5.75 -17.13 -7.59
C MET A 168 -7.26 -17.25 -7.64
N LEU A 169 -7.87 -17.03 -8.81
CA LEU A 169 -9.31 -17.26 -8.97
C LEU A 169 -9.69 -18.71 -8.69
N ALA A 170 -8.85 -19.66 -9.13
CA ALA A 170 -9.06 -21.07 -8.86
C ALA A 170 -8.86 -21.43 -7.37
N LEU A 171 -8.00 -20.69 -6.66
CA LEU A 171 -7.74 -20.86 -5.24
C LEU A 171 -8.74 -20.13 -4.33
N ALA A 172 -9.43 -19.10 -4.84
CA ALA A 172 -10.33 -18.25 -4.07
C ALA A 172 -11.35 -19.01 -3.19
N PRO A 173 -11.99 -20.12 -3.63
CA PRO A 173 -12.92 -20.87 -2.79
C PRO A 173 -12.29 -21.55 -1.57
N TYR A 174 -10.96 -21.69 -1.53
CA TYR A 174 -10.23 -22.33 -0.44
C TYR A 174 -9.66 -21.34 0.57
N PHE A 175 -9.79 -20.03 0.32
CA PHE A 175 -9.49 -19.02 1.32
C PHE A 175 -10.56 -19.02 2.41
N VAL A 176 -10.13 -18.89 3.65
CA VAL A 176 -11.00 -18.75 4.82
C VAL A 176 -10.74 -17.42 5.49
N ASP A 177 -11.80 -16.79 6.00
CA ASP A 177 -11.65 -15.61 6.85
C ASP A 177 -10.99 -16.00 8.17
N PHE A 178 -10.03 -15.21 8.61
CA PHE A 178 -9.29 -15.41 9.84
C PHE A 178 -9.26 -14.13 10.67
N GLU A 179 -9.79 -14.23 11.89
CA GLU A 179 -9.71 -13.15 12.85
C GLU A 179 -8.40 -13.25 13.64
N PHE A 180 -7.65 -12.14 13.69
CA PHE A 180 -6.41 -12.06 14.46
C PHE A 180 -6.49 -10.99 15.55
N SER A 181 -5.77 -11.24 16.63
CA SER A 181 -5.71 -10.32 17.77
C SER A 181 -4.35 -9.63 17.83
N LEU A 182 -4.35 -8.37 18.27
CA LEU A 182 -3.14 -7.59 18.52
C LEU A 182 -3.08 -7.25 20.00
N PRO A 183 -1.96 -7.50 20.71
CA PRO A 183 -1.87 -7.21 22.14
C PRO A 183 -2.16 -5.75 22.50
N SER A 184 -1.86 -4.83 21.58
CA SER A 184 -2.01 -3.38 21.76
C SER A 184 -3.38 -2.83 21.33
N ARG A 185 -4.31 -3.66 20.83
CA ARG A 185 -5.61 -3.20 20.32
C ARG A 185 -6.77 -4.08 20.78
N PRO A 186 -7.90 -3.48 21.21
CA PRO A 186 -9.08 -4.23 21.62
C PRO A 186 -9.89 -4.78 20.43
N ALA A 187 -9.79 -4.16 19.24
CA ALA A 187 -10.47 -4.60 18.04
C ALA A 187 -9.67 -5.69 17.32
N LYS A 188 -10.33 -6.80 16.99
CA LYS A 188 -9.74 -7.86 16.15
C LYS A 188 -9.53 -7.35 14.72
N GLY A 189 -8.46 -7.79 14.09
CA GLY A 189 -8.26 -7.66 12.65
C GLY A 189 -8.84 -8.85 11.90
N LEU A 190 -9.00 -8.68 10.60
CA LEU A 190 -9.55 -9.69 9.70
C LEU A 190 -8.65 -9.83 8.46
N CYS A 191 -8.30 -11.05 8.10
CA CYS A 191 -7.61 -11.36 6.85
C CYS A 191 -8.23 -12.60 6.20
N ARG A 192 -7.85 -12.91 4.96
CA ARG A 192 -8.17 -14.18 4.29
C ARG A 192 -6.93 -15.05 4.21
N LEU A 193 -7.05 -16.31 4.61
CA LEU A 193 -5.95 -17.25 4.63
C LEU A 193 -6.19 -18.43 3.70
N LEU A 194 -5.16 -18.76 2.93
CA LEU A 194 -4.98 -20.09 2.37
C LEU A 194 -3.79 -20.75 3.08
N VAL A 195 -4.06 -21.81 3.84
CA VAL A 195 -3.01 -22.61 4.47
C VAL A 195 -2.96 -23.98 3.81
N VAL A 196 -1.76 -24.39 3.38
CA VAL A 196 -1.49 -25.74 2.84
C VAL A 196 -0.39 -26.38 3.71
N PRO A 197 -0.76 -27.06 4.81
CA PRO A 197 0.20 -27.59 5.78
C PRO A 197 1.23 -28.55 5.18
N GLU A 198 0.83 -29.35 4.19
CA GLU A 198 1.70 -30.32 3.51
C GLU A 198 2.84 -29.65 2.73
N LEU A 199 2.68 -28.38 2.38
CA LEU A 199 3.68 -27.56 1.70
C LEU A 199 4.35 -26.55 2.63
N ALA A 200 3.98 -26.54 3.93
CA ALA A 200 4.30 -25.45 4.85
C ALA A 200 4.01 -24.05 4.25
N LEU A 201 2.95 -23.94 3.44
CA LEU A 201 2.63 -22.71 2.71
C LEU A 201 1.48 -21.97 3.35
N VAL A 202 1.68 -20.67 3.56
CA VAL A 202 0.63 -19.72 3.97
C VAL A 202 0.54 -18.61 2.93
N ILE A 203 -0.65 -18.38 2.40
CA ILE A 203 -0.98 -17.16 1.65
C ILE A 203 -1.93 -16.34 2.51
N CYS A 204 -1.45 -15.19 2.97
CA CYS A 204 -2.22 -14.26 3.79
C CYS A 204 -2.64 -13.06 2.95
N SER A 205 -3.94 -12.87 2.79
CA SER A 205 -4.49 -11.81 1.97
C SER A 205 -5.27 -10.79 2.80
N GLU A 206 -5.11 -9.52 2.46
CA GLU A 206 -5.86 -8.44 3.11
C GLU A 206 -7.37 -8.66 2.95
N HIS A 207 -8.13 -8.54 4.05
CA HIS A 207 -9.58 -8.59 3.95
C HIS A 207 -10.11 -7.19 3.60
N PRO A 208 -10.97 -7.04 2.56
CA PRO A 208 -11.50 -5.73 2.15
C PRO A 208 -12.18 -4.93 3.28
N GLN A 209 -12.77 -5.66 4.23
CA GLN A 209 -13.47 -5.09 5.38
C GLN A 209 -12.67 -5.17 6.68
N ASN A 210 -11.34 -5.32 6.63
CA ASN A 210 -10.50 -5.37 7.82
C ASN A 210 -10.65 -4.07 8.64
N PRO A 211 -11.23 -4.10 9.85
CA PRO A 211 -11.46 -2.90 10.64
C PRO A 211 -10.22 -2.45 11.43
N SER A 212 -9.11 -3.18 11.31
CA SER A 212 -7.93 -3.05 12.16
C SER A 212 -6.66 -2.76 11.35
N MET A 213 -5.52 -3.16 11.89
CA MET A 213 -4.20 -3.05 11.26
C MET A 213 -4.13 -3.90 10.00
N SER A 214 -3.47 -3.42 8.95
CA SER A 214 -3.23 -4.20 7.73
C SER A 214 -2.43 -5.47 8.01
N VAL A 215 -2.52 -6.45 7.12
CA VAL A 215 -1.76 -7.70 7.16
C VAL A 215 -0.26 -7.42 7.32
N THR A 216 0.29 -6.50 6.53
CA THR A 216 1.72 -6.12 6.56
C THR A 216 2.16 -5.67 7.94
N ASN A 217 1.38 -4.79 8.57
CA ASN A 217 1.72 -4.24 9.88
C ASN A 217 1.47 -5.25 11.01
N ALA A 218 0.61 -6.24 10.77
CA ALA A 218 0.29 -7.32 11.71
C ALA A 218 1.09 -8.60 11.46
N ALA A 219 2.01 -8.62 10.49
CA ALA A 219 2.64 -9.83 9.96
C ALA A 219 3.27 -10.72 11.05
N GLU A 220 4.00 -10.13 12.01
CA GLU A 220 4.61 -10.86 13.13
C GLU A 220 3.56 -11.59 13.99
N TYR A 221 2.46 -10.90 14.32
CA TYR A 221 1.39 -11.45 15.16
C TYR A 221 0.57 -12.48 14.41
N LEU A 222 0.34 -12.26 13.12
CA LEU A 222 -0.33 -13.19 12.23
C LEU A 222 0.49 -14.47 12.08
N PHE A 223 1.79 -14.34 11.81
CA PHE A 223 2.71 -15.48 11.69
C PHE A 223 2.68 -16.36 12.94
N LEU A 224 2.78 -15.77 14.13
CA LEU A 224 2.71 -16.51 15.38
C LEU A 224 1.35 -17.20 15.57
N GLN A 225 0.24 -16.49 15.37
CA GLN A 225 -1.11 -17.02 15.57
C GLN A 225 -1.45 -18.13 14.57
N ILE A 226 -1.03 -17.98 13.31
CA ILE A 226 -1.34 -18.94 12.24
C ILE A 226 -0.46 -20.17 12.36
N THR A 227 0.84 -20.02 12.59
CA THR A 227 1.73 -21.18 12.80
C THR A 227 1.29 -22.00 14.00
N GLU A 228 0.82 -21.35 15.08
CA GLU A 228 0.24 -22.04 16.22
C GLU A 228 -1.10 -22.71 15.89
N ALA A 229 -2.04 -21.98 15.29
CA ALA A 229 -3.38 -22.49 14.99
C ALA A 229 -3.38 -23.69 14.02
N TYR A 230 -2.41 -23.72 13.10
CA TYR A 230 -2.27 -24.77 12.08
C TYR A 230 -1.13 -25.75 12.38
N ASN A 231 -0.47 -25.62 13.53
CA ASN A 231 0.65 -26.47 13.95
C ASN A 231 1.75 -26.60 12.87
N LEU A 232 2.16 -25.45 12.32
CA LEU A 232 3.19 -25.35 11.30
C LEU A 232 4.57 -25.18 11.94
N ASP A 233 5.59 -25.78 11.33
CA ASP A 233 6.97 -25.55 11.70
C ASP A 233 7.43 -24.17 11.20
N ARG A 234 7.74 -23.28 12.12
CA ARG A 234 8.05 -21.86 11.86
C ARG A 234 9.32 -21.67 11.03
N ASP A 235 10.23 -22.63 11.06
CA ASP A 235 11.49 -22.56 10.32
C ASP A 235 11.33 -23.02 8.86
N GLU A 236 10.20 -23.65 8.53
CA GLU A 236 9.92 -24.22 7.20
C GLU A 236 8.77 -23.49 6.49
N VAL A 237 8.08 -22.54 7.14
CA VAL A 237 6.94 -21.86 6.53
C VAL A 237 7.37 -20.95 5.39
N THR A 238 6.83 -21.20 4.21
CA THR A 238 6.80 -20.23 3.12
C THR A 238 5.60 -19.32 3.31
N TRP A 239 5.84 -18.03 3.54
CA TRP A 239 4.80 -17.03 3.71
C TRP A 239 4.69 -16.12 2.51
N ILE A 240 3.48 -15.98 1.99
CA ILE A 240 3.15 -15.08 0.88
C ILE A 240 2.08 -14.10 1.36
N GLU A 241 2.41 -12.82 1.34
CA GLU A 241 1.42 -11.76 1.49
C GLU A 241 0.78 -11.48 0.12
N HIS A 242 -0.56 -11.36 0.08
CA HIS A 242 -1.32 -11.13 -1.15
C HIS A 242 -2.24 -9.92 -1.00
N TYR A 243 -1.99 -8.88 -1.79
CA TYR A 243 -2.77 -7.66 -1.80
C TYR A 243 -3.81 -7.72 -2.92
N ALA A 244 -5.02 -8.13 -2.55
CA ALA A 244 -6.17 -8.04 -3.42
C ALA A 244 -6.65 -6.58 -3.46
N PHE A 245 -6.18 -5.79 -4.42
CA PHE A 245 -6.72 -4.45 -4.61
C PHE A 245 -8.20 -4.54 -5.01
N GLU A 246 -9.07 -3.76 -4.36
CA GLU A 246 -10.51 -3.69 -4.67
C GLU A 246 -10.79 -3.14 -6.09
N ASN A 247 -9.79 -2.58 -6.76
CA ASN A 247 -9.92 -2.05 -8.11
C ASN A 247 -9.29 -3.04 -9.11
N GLU A 248 -10.12 -3.61 -9.99
CA GLU A 248 -9.81 -4.57 -11.09
C GLU A 248 -8.74 -4.11 -12.11
N ARG A 249 -7.98 -3.05 -11.82
CA ARG A 249 -7.06 -2.37 -12.73
C ARG A 249 -5.61 -2.34 -12.28
N VAL A 250 -5.31 -2.76 -11.05
CA VAL A 250 -3.94 -3.03 -10.58
C VAL A 250 -3.83 -4.55 -10.38
N ALA A 251 -2.81 -5.15 -10.98
CA ALA A 251 -2.60 -6.59 -10.85
C ALA A 251 -2.33 -6.89 -9.37
N PRO A 252 -2.92 -7.96 -8.78
CA PRO A 252 -2.67 -8.30 -7.38
C PRO A 252 -1.17 -8.40 -7.13
N GLU A 253 -0.71 -7.77 -6.05
CA GLU A 253 0.68 -7.81 -5.63
C GLU A 253 0.89 -8.94 -4.63
N PHE A 254 2.07 -9.53 -4.72
CA PHE A 254 2.50 -10.61 -3.84
C PHE A 254 3.85 -10.22 -3.30
N ASP A 255 4.08 -10.50 -2.02
CA ASP A 255 5.41 -10.45 -1.43
C ASP A 255 5.66 -11.78 -0.73
N PHE A 256 6.87 -12.29 -0.85
CA PHE A 256 7.32 -13.30 0.08
C PHE A 256 7.81 -12.61 1.34
N VAL A 257 7.57 -13.25 2.47
CA VAL A 257 7.94 -12.72 3.78
C VAL A 257 8.79 -13.75 4.50
N GLU A 258 10.05 -13.40 4.75
CA GLU A 258 10.93 -14.18 5.62
C GLU A 258 10.80 -13.68 7.06
N PHE A 259 10.67 -14.61 8.01
CA PHE A 259 10.56 -14.26 9.43
C PHE A 259 11.84 -14.66 10.17
N HIS A 260 12.58 -13.66 10.64
CA HIS A 260 13.80 -13.88 11.42
C HIS A 260 13.52 -13.84 12.92
N GLN A 261 13.90 -14.89 13.64
CA GLN A 261 13.74 -14.93 15.10
C GLN A 261 14.69 -13.93 15.77
N LEU A 262 14.15 -13.03 16.59
CA LEU A 262 14.91 -12.00 17.32
C LEU A 262 15.24 -12.40 18.78
N GLY A 263 14.82 -13.59 19.21
CA GLY A 263 14.88 -14.04 20.61
C GLY A 263 13.61 -13.70 21.39
N GLY A 264 13.34 -14.41 22.49
CA GLY A 264 12.14 -14.19 23.32
C GLY A 264 10.81 -14.53 22.63
N GLY A 265 10.84 -15.29 21.53
CA GLY A 265 9.66 -15.65 20.75
C GLY A 265 9.20 -14.58 19.76
N ALA A 266 9.91 -13.45 19.66
CA ALA A 266 9.65 -12.42 18.66
C ALA A 266 10.27 -12.79 17.30
N TYR A 267 9.60 -12.37 16.23
CA TYR A 267 10.05 -12.50 14.85
C TYR A 267 10.09 -11.12 14.20
N ARG A 268 10.94 -10.94 13.20
CA ARG A 268 10.97 -9.77 12.34
C ARG A 268 10.72 -10.21 10.89
N PRO A 269 9.73 -9.61 10.20
CA PRO A 269 9.48 -9.85 8.79
C PRO A 269 10.50 -9.09 7.93
N ASP A 270 10.88 -9.70 6.82
CA ASP A 270 11.58 -9.07 5.72
C ASP A 270 10.85 -9.40 4.42
N TRP A 271 10.46 -8.37 3.66
CA TRP A 271 9.65 -8.53 2.45
C TRP A 271 10.56 -8.52 1.24
N HIS A 272 10.29 -9.44 0.31
CA HIS A 272 10.96 -9.44 -0.97
C HIS A 272 10.00 -9.80 -2.10
N ASN A 273 10.30 -9.25 -3.27
CA ASN A 273 9.50 -9.48 -4.47
C ASN A 273 9.38 -10.98 -4.78
N PRO A 274 8.28 -11.41 -5.42
CA PRO A 274 8.10 -12.77 -5.84
C PRO A 274 9.23 -13.24 -6.75
N THR A 275 9.77 -14.40 -6.44
CA THR A 275 10.67 -15.12 -7.33
C THR A 275 9.88 -15.83 -8.42
N ASP A 276 10.58 -16.41 -9.39
CA ASP A 276 10.00 -17.29 -10.41
C ASP A 276 9.28 -18.53 -9.80
N GLU A 277 9.40 -18.76 -8.49
CA GLU A 277 8.78 -19.87 -7.76
C GLU A 277 7.30 -19.63 -7.40
N LEU A 278 6.80 -18.40 -7.50
CA LEU A 278 5.41 -18.08 -7.13
C LEU A 278 4.41 -18.94 -7.92
N ILE A 279 4.53 -19.00 -9.25
CA ILE A 279 3.60 -19.77 -10.10
C ILE A 279 3.64 -21.27 -9.73
N PRO A 280 4.80 -21.95 -9.69
CA PRO A 280 4.89 -23.33 -9.23
C PRO A 280 4.26 -23.57 -7.85
N LEU A 281 4.43 -22.66 -6.89
CA LEU A 281 3.85 -22.80 -5.55
C LEU A 281 2.33 -22.70 -5.58
N LEU A 282 1.76 -21.75 -6.32
CA LEU A 282 0.31 -21.61 -6.49
C LEU A 282 -0.31 -22.84 -7.18
N GLU A 283 0.38 -23.42 -8.17
CA GLU A 283 -0.05 -24.66 -8.82
C GLU A 283 -0.06 -25.84 -7.86
N LYS A 284 1.02 -26.02 -7.07
CA LYS A 284 1.08 -27.06 -6.03
C LYS A 284 -0.01 -26.87 -4.99
N ALA A 285 -0.23 -25.64 -4.52
CA ALA A 285 -1.28 -25.31 -3.57
C ALA A 285 -2.66 -25.71 -4.10
N LEU A 286 -2.97 -25.34 -5.36
CA LEU A 286 -4.23 -25.69 -6.01
C LEU A 286 -4.40 -27.20 -6.19
N TYR A 287 -3.33 -27.90 -6.53
CA TYR A 287 -3.31 -29.35 -6.68
C TYR A 287 -3.67 -30.04 -5.35
N HIS A 288 -3.00 -29.66 -4.25
CA HIS A 288 -3.31 -30.16 -2.90
C HIS A 288 -4.76 -29.85 -2.50
N LYS A 289 -5.24 -28.61 -2.71
CA LYS A 289 -6.61 -28.22 -2.35
C LYS A 289 -7.70 -28.95 -3.12
N LYS A 290 -7.42 -29.37 -4.36
CA LYS A 290 -8.34 -30.19 -5.15
C LYS A 290 -8.40 -31.66 -4.71
N GLY A 291 -7.60 -32.06 -3.72
CA GLY A 291 -7.52 -33.46 -3.29
C GLY A 291 -6.96 -34.39 -4.39
N LEU A 292 -6.32 -33.80 -5.40
CA LEU A 292 -5.55 -34.53 -6.38
C LEU A 292 -4.22 -34.80 -5.69
N VAL A 293 -4.08 -35.99 -5.11
CA VAL A 293 -2.81 -36.42 -4.51
C VAL A 293 -1.97 -37.02 -5.63
N ALA A 294 -0.68 -36.65 -5.68
CA ALA A 294 0.31 -37.34 -6.52
C ALA A 294 0.72 -38.65 -5.85
#